data_AF-A0A1F9CFC1-F1
#
_entry.id   AF-A0A1F9CFC1-F1
#
_cell.length_a   1.000
_cell.length_b   1.000
_cell.length_c   1.000
_cell.angle_alpha   90.00
_cell.angle_beta   90.00
_cell.angle_gamma   90.00
#
_symmetry.space_group_name_H-M   'P 1'
#
loop_
_entity.id
_entity.type
_entity.pdbx_description
1 polymer ?
#
loop_
_entity_poly.entity_id
_entity_poly.type
_entity_poly.pdbx_seq_one_letter_code
_entity_poly.pdbx_strand_id
1 'polypeptide(L)'
;MAEYMLVKDPQYMLTRIPDHVPFEDAVLMDCIATAYRGIRQSAFGMGDNVVVSGAASIGLSLIQLLKIGGAGHITVLQPSPMKRELGLKLGGDIAFNPIEEGDTLRDKVMALS
;
A
#
# COMPACT_ATOMS: atom_id res chain seq x y z
N MET A 1 18.76 7.77 -15.59
CA MET A 1 19.47 6.75 -14.78
C MET A 1 20.96 6.98 -14.95
N ALA A 2 21.74 6.79 -13.89
CA ALA A 2 23.20 6.90 -13.87
C ALA A 2 23.79 5.71 -13.11
N GLU A 3 25.00 5.28 -13.47
CA GLU A 3 25.67 4.15 -12.81
C GLU A 3 26.14 4.49 -11.38
N TYR A 4 26.38 5.77 -11.11
CA TYR A 4 26.85 6.26 -9.81
C TYR A 4 26.10 7.53 -9.41
N MET A 5 25.87 7.69 -8.11
CA MET A 5 25.27 8.89 -7.51
C MET A 5 26.07 9.30 -6.29
N LEU A 6 26.47 10.58 -6.23
CA LEU A 6 27.09 11.15 -5.03
C LEU A 6 26.01 11.36 -3.95
N VAL A 7 26.17 10.71 -2.81
CA VAL A 7 25.28 10.85 -1.64
C VAL A 7 25.98 11.73 -0.62
N LYS A 8 25.45 12.93 -0.38
CA LYS A 8 26.11 13.94 0.48
C LYS A 8 26.17 13.52 1.96
N ASP A 9 25.11 12.89 2.47
CA ASP A 9 24.95 12.50 3.88
C ASP A 9 24.59 11.01 4.01
N PRO A 10 25.53 10.09 3.75
CA PRO A 10 25.22 8.66 3.62
C PRO A 10 24.65 8.05 4.91
N GLN A 11 25.04 8.56 6.08
CA GLN A 11 24.52 8.09 7.38
C GLN A 11 23.01 8.31 7.58
N TYR A 12 22.40 9.26 6.84
CA TYR A 12 20.96 9.55 6.94
C TYR A 12 20.18 9.09 5.70
N MET A 13 20.84 8.91 4.57
CA MET A 13 20.20 8.57 3.30
C MET A 13 20.39 7.11 2.88
N LEU A 14 21.32 6.38 3.49
CA LEU A 14 21.59 4.97 3.17
C LEU A 14 21.28 4.09 4.38
N THR A 15 20.65 2.96 4.11
CA THR A 15 20.42 1.90 5.08
C THR A 15 21.13 0.64 4.58
N ARG A 16 21.82 -0.06 5.49
CA ARG A 16 22.48 -1.32 5.14
C ARG A 16 21.42 -2.38 4.84
N ILE A 17 21.47 -2.94 3.64
CA ILE A 17 20.63 -4.07 3.23
C ILE A 17 21.31 -5.36 3.74
N PRO A 18 20.58 -6.29 4.39
CA PRO A 18 21.12 -7.59 4.77
C PRO A 18 21.62 -8.39 3.56
N ASP A 19 22.72 -9.12 3.72
CA ASP A 19 23.41 -9.80 2.61
C ASP A 19 22.55 -10.87 1.89
N HIS A 20 21.48 -11.36 2.52
CA HIS A 20 20.57 -12.35 1.95
C HIS A 20 19.37 -11.75 1.20
N VAL A 21 19.21 -10.42 1.20
CA VAL A 21 18.10 -9.73 0.52
C VAL A 21 18.58 -9.25 -0.86
N PRO A 22 17.98 -9.72 -1.97
CA PRO A 22 18.29 -9.24 -3.30
C PRO A 22 18.04 -7.73 -3.47
N PHE A 23 18.83 -7.05 -4.30
CA PHE A 23 18.65 -5.61 -4.54
C PHE A 23 17.31 -5.29 -5.21
N GLU A 24 16.81 -6.21 -6.04
CA GLU A 24 15.52 -6.14 -6.72
C GLU A 24 14.35 -6.11 -5.73
N ASP A 25 14.50 -6.73 -4.57
CA ASP A 25 13.52 -6.68 -3.50
C ASP A 25 13.74 -5.45 -2.61
N ALA A 26 15.00 -5.14 -2.31
CA ALA A 26 15.36 -4.00 -1.45
C ALA A 26 14.92 -2.65 -2.04
N VAL A 27 14.88 -2.51 -3.37
CA VAL A 27 14.41 -1.28 -4.03
C VAL A 27 12.94 -0.95 -3.72
N LEU A 28 12.14 -1.95 -3.34
CA LEU A 28 10.73 -1.76 -2.94
C LEU A 28 10.60 -1.07 -1.58
N MET A 29 11.69 -1.00 -0.80
CA MET A 29 11.68 -0.49 0.57
C MET A 29 11.17 0.95 0.66
N ASP A 30 11.42 1.79 -0.34
CA ASP A 30 10.91 3.17 -0.36
C ASP A 30 9.37 3.22 -0.37
N CYS A 31 8.75 2.36 -1.19
CA CYS A 31 7.28 2.22 -1.24
C CYS A 31 6.72 1.67 0.08
N ILE A 32 7.38 0.65 0.65
CA ILE A 32 6.99 0.02 1.90
C ILE A 32 7.12 1.01 3.07
N ALA A 33 8.23 1.73 3.17
CA ALA A 33 8.48 2.73 4.19
C ALA A 33 7.48 3.89 4.11
N THR A 34 7.17 4.34 2.90
CA THR A 34 6.15 5.38 2.68
C THR A 34 4.77 4.92 3.13
N ALA A 35 4.35 3.70 2.73
CA ALA A 35 3.08 3.12 3.16
C ALA A 35 3.02 2.95 4.69
N TYR A 36 4.08 2.42 5.30
CA TYR A 36 4.19 2.23 6.74
C TYR A 36 4.11 3.55 7.51
N ARG A 37 4.77 4.60 7.02
CA ARG A 37 4.65 5.95 7.57
C ARG A 37 3.22 6.45 7.54
N GLY A 38 2.48 6.20 6.45
CA GLY A 38 1.06 6.51 6.35
C GLY A 38 0.23 5.84 7.43
N ILE A 39 0.42 4.54 7.66
CA ILE A 39 -0.25 3.80 8.74
C ILE A 39 0.07 4.44 10.10
N ARG A 40 1.35 4.71 10.39
CA ARG A 40 1.78 5.30 11.67
C ARG A 40 1.22 6.70 11.94
N GLN A 41 0.84 7.44 10.90
CA GLN A 41 0.22 8.77 11.01
C GLN A 41 -1.31 8.71 11.04
N SER A 42 -1.89 7.56 10.74
CA SER A 42 -3.32 7.32 10.82
C SER A 42 -3.75 6.91 12.23
N ALA A 43 -5.05 6.81 12.46
CA ALA A 43 -5.62 6.26 13.69
C ALA A 43 -5.81 4.73 13.64
N PHE A 44 -5.20 4.05 12.66
CA PHE A 44 -5.39 2.62 12.43
C PHE A 44 -5.04 1.78 13.67
N GLY A 45 -5.99 0.95 14.08
CA GLY A 45 -5.84 -0.14 15.04
C GLY A 45 -6.14 -1.50 14.41
N MET A 46 -5.70 -2.56 15.10
CA MET A 46 -6.06 -3.93 14.73
C MET A 46 -7.58 -4.10 14.78
N GLY A 47 -8.15 -4.74 13.77
CA GLY A 47 -9.59 -4.94 13.61
C GLY A 47 -10.30 -3.81 12.87
N ASP A 48 -9.64 -2.69 12.58
CA ASP A 48 -10.27 -1.59 11.85
C ASP A 48 -10.62 -1.97 10.41
N ASN A 49 -11.76 -1.45 9.95
CA ASN A 49 -12.16 -1.47 8.56
C ASN A 49 -11.55 -0.25 7.85
N VAL A 50 -10.82 -0.49 6.77
CA VAL A 50 -10.00 0.53 6.09
C VAL A 50 -10.29 0.57 4.60
N VAL A 51 -10.17 1.77 4.03
CA VAL A 51 -10.26 2.01 2.59
C VAL A 51 -8.91 2.44 2.07
N VAL A 52 -8.37 1.71 1.10
CA VAL A 52 -7.15 2.07 0.37
C VAL A 52 -7.52 2.68 -0.97
N SER A 53 -7.30 3.99 -1.09
CA SER A 53 -7.48 4.71 -2.35
C SER A 53 -6.23 4.58 -3.22
N GLY A 54 -6.32 3.72 -4.24
CA GLY A 54 -5.25 3.45 -5.20
C GLY A 54 -4.48 2.16 -4.88
N ALA A 55 -4.28 1.34 -5.92
CA ALA A 55 -3.50 0.11 -5.90
C ALA A 55 -2.30 0.19 -6.88
N ALA A 56 -1.43 1.17 -6.66
CA ALA A 56 -0.10 1.26 -7.29
C ALA A 56 0.98 0.78 -6.30
N SER A 57 2.27 0.91 -6.58
CA SER A 57 3.34 0.34 -5.73
C SER A 57 3.21 0.67 -4.24
N ILE A 58 2.95 1.92 -3.88
CA ILE A 58 2.70 2.33 -2.48
C ILE A 58 1.39 1.72 -1.95
N GLY A 59 0.30 1.80 -2.71
CA GLY A 59 -1.00 1.26 -2.30
C GLY A 59 -1.01 -0.26 -2.11
N LEU A 60 -0.31 -1.00 -2.97
CA LEU A 60 -0.12 -2.46 -2.84
C LEU A 60 0.74 -2.80 -1.63
N SER A 61 1.75 -1.97 -1.32
CA SER A 61 2.52 -2.11 -0.08
C SER A 61 1.62 -1.84 1.14
N LEU A 62 0.79 -0.79 1.07
CA LEU A 62 -0.15 -0.42 2.13
C LEU A 62 -1.17 -1.52 2.41
N ILE A 63 -1.77 -2.12 1.38
CA ILE A 63 -2.71 -3.26 1.51
C ILE A 63 -2.06 -4.42 2.27
N GLN A 64 -0.84 -4.82 1.88
CA GLN A 64 -0.13 -5.91 2.54
C GLN A 64 0.20 -5.58 4.00
N LEU A 65 0.65 -4.36 4.27
CA LEU A 65 0.97 -3.90 5.63
C LEU A 65 -0.27 -3.82 6.52
N LEU A 66 -1.42 -3.37 5.99
CA LEU A 66 -2.70 -3.33 6.72
C LEU A 66 -3.18 -4.75 7.05
N LYS A 67 -3.04 -5.68 6.10
CA LYS A 67 -3.36 -7.10 6.32
C LYS A 67 -2.48 -7.73 7.39
N ILE A 68 -1.16 -7.50 7.34
CA ILE A 68 -0.21 -7.93 8.37
C ILE A 68 -0.53 -7.27 9.72
N GLY A 69 -0.92 -5.99 9.70
CA GLY A 69 -1.33 -5.21 10.88
C GLY A 69 -2.67 -5.65 11.47
N GLY A 70 -3.36 -6.61 10.84
CA GLY A 70 -4.60 -7.18 11.34
C GLY A 70 -5.83 -6.30 11.09
N ALA A 71 -5.88 -5.58 9.97
CA ALA A 71 -7.11 -4.92 9.54
C ALA A 71 -8.29 -5.91 9.50
N GLY A 72 -9.46 -5.48 9.94
CA GLY A 72 -10.67 -6.30 9.92
C GLY A 72 -11.24 -6.47 8.51
N HIS A 73 -11.16 -5.40 7.71
CA HIS A 73 -11.59 -5.38 6.32
C HIS A 73 -10.82 -4.33 5.52
N ILE A 74 -10.41 -4.67 4.30
CA ILE A 74 -9.66 -3.79 3.39
C ILE A 74 -10.44 -3.62 2.08
N THR A 75 -11.08 -2.47 1.92
CA THR A 75 -11.68 -2.06 0.64
C THR A 75 -10.66 -1.32 -0.23
N VAL A 76 -10.51 -1.73 -1.49
CA VAL A 76 -9.57 -1.13 -2.45
C VAL A 76 -10.32 -0.30 -3.49
N LEU A 77 -9.93 0.96 -3.69
CA LEU A 77 -10.46 1.80 -4.76
C LEU A 77 -9.43 1.92 -5.88
N GLN A 78 -9.72 1.38 -7.06
CA GLN A 78 -8.78 1.41 -8.18
C GLN A 78 -9.52 1.33 -9.52
N PRO A 79 -9.35 2.30 -10.43
CA PRO A 79 -9.99 2.23 -11.75
C PRO A 79 -9.51 1.06 -12.63
N SER A 80 -8.20 0.80 -12.64
CA SER A 80 -7.63 -0.24 -13.51
C SER A 80 -8.04 -1.66 -13.05
N PRO A 81 -8.72 -2.46 -13.90
CA PRO A 81 -9.13 -3.82 -13.53
C PRO A 81 -7.97 -4.71 -13.11
N MET A 82 -6.87 -4.69 -13.86
CA MET A 82 -5.65 -5.45 -13.55
C MET A 82 -5.07 -5.07 -12.18
N LYS A 83 -5.04 -3.78 -11.84
CA LYS A 83 -4.54 -3.32 -10.54
C LYS A 83 -5.53 -3.63 -9.40
N ARG A 84 -6.85 -3.66 -9.66
CA ARG A 84 -7.85 -4.12 -8.71
C ARG A 84 -7.62 -5.58 -8.35
N GLU A 85 -7.46 -6.44 -9.36
CA GLU A 85 -7.17 -7.86 -9.16
C GLU A 85 -5.91 -8.08 -8.34
N LEU A 86 -4.85 -7.31 -8.63
CA LEU A 86 -3.63 -7.36 -7.83
C LEU A 86 -3.84 -6.91 -6.39
N GLY A 87 -4.63 -5.85 -6.17
CA GLY A 87 -5.01 -5.40 -4.83
C GLY A 87 -5.73 -6.48 -4.02
N LEU A 88 -6.68 -7.18 -4.64
CA LEU A 88 -7.38 -8.31 -4.03
C LEU A 88 -6.41 -9.45 -3.69
N LYS A 89 -5.56 -9.84 -4.66
CA LYS A 89 -4.58 -10.92 -4.49
C LYS A 89 -3.61 -10.65 -3.34
N LEU A 90 -3.24 -9.39 -3.12
CA LEU A 90 -2.27 -8.99 -2.10
C LEU A 90 -2.88 -8.65 -0.74
N GLY A 91 -4.20 -8.78 -0.59
CA GLY A 91 -4.84 -8.70 0.72
C GLY A 91 -6.09 -7.83 0.82
N GLY A 92 -6.50 -7.16 -0.26
CA GLY A 92 -7.80 -6.50 -0.31
C GLY A 92 -8.93 -7.54 -0.26
N ASP A 93 -9.98 -7.24 0.49
CA ASP A 93 -11.16 -8.11 0.60
C ASP A 93 -12.17 -7.82 -0.51
N ILE A 94 -12.29 -6.55 -0.89
CA ILE A 94 -13.14 -6.10 -1.99
C ILE A 94 -12.49 -4.94 -2.74
N ALA A 95 -12.81 -4.79 -4.02
CA ALA A 95 -12.27 -3.71 -4.85
C ALA A 95 -13.33 -3.08 -5.75
N PHE A 96 -13.38 -1.75 -5.75
CA PHE A 96 -14.30 -0.95 -6.56
C PHE A 96 -13.56 -0.11 -7.59
N ASN A 97 -14.19 0.12 -8.74
CA ASN A 97 -13.77 1.19 -9.64
C ASN A 97 -14.51 2.48 -9.21
N PRO A 98 -13.83 3.44 -8.56
CA PRO A 98 -14.50 4.63 -8.03
C PRO A 98 -15.11 5.52 -9.13
N ILE A 99 -14.68 5.38 -10.40
CA ILE A 99 -15.23 6.15 -11.53
C ILE A 99 -16.57 5.55 -11.99
N GLU A 100 -16.67 4.22 -12.02
CA GLU A 100 -17.92 3.53 -12.39
C GLU A 100 -18.98 3.64 -11.29
N GLU A 101 -18.55 3.60 -10.02
CA GLU A 101 -19.47 3.62 -8.88
C GLU A 101 -20.07 5.01 -8.61
N GLY A 102 -19.34 6.08 -8.95
CA GLY A 102 -19.80 7.46 -8.77
C GLY A 102 -20.32 7.73 -7.35
N ASP A 103 -21.49 8.35 -7.26
CA ASP A 103 -22.10 8.74 -5.98
C ASP A 103 -22.50 7.54 -5.10
N THR A 104 -22.71 6.36 -5.69
CA THR A 104 -23.13 5.15 -4.95
C THR A 104 -21.98 4.52 -4.16
N LEU A 105 -20.73 4.90 -4.43
CA LEU A 105 -19.55 4.30 -3.82
C LEU A 105 -19.59 4.40 -2.29
N ARG A 106 -19.99 5.57 -1.77
CA ARG A 106 -20.04 5.80 -0.33
C ARG A 106 -20.96 4.80 0.36
N ASP A 107 -22.16 4.61 -0.15
CA ASP A 107 -23.15 3.71 0.44
C ASP A 107 -22.68 2.27 0.41
N LYS A 108 -22.03 1.86 -0.69
CA LYS A 108 -21.43 0.52 -0.81
C LYS A 108 -20.32 0.28 0.22
N VAL A 109 -19.43 1.25 0.42
CA VAL A 109 -18.35 1.15 1.41
C VAL A 109 -18.91 1.12 2.84
N MET A 110 -19.87 1.99 3.15
CA MET A 110 -20.47 2.05 4.48
C MET A 110 -21.28 0.79 4.84
N ALA A 111 -21.85 0.10 3.85
CA ALA A 111 -22.56 -1.17 4.07
C ALA A 111 -21.63 -2.34 4.47
N LEU A 112 -20.31 -2.17 4.32
CA LEU A 112 -19.29 -3.16 4.66
C LEU A 112 -18.61 -2.89 6.01
N SER A 113 -19.01 -1.79 6.69
CA SER A 113 -18.40 -1.32 7.94
C SER A 113 -19.02 -1.95 9.18
#